data_AF-A0A4P9Z7L3-F1
#
_entry.id   AF-A0A4P9Z7L3-F1
#
_cell.length_a   1.000
_cell.length_b   1.000
_cell.length_c   1.000
_cell.angle_alpha   90.00
_cell.angle_beta   90.00
_cell.angle_gamma   90.00
#
_symmetry.space_group_name_H-M   'P 1'
#
loop_
_entity.id
_entity.type
_entity.pdbx_description
1 polymer ?
#
loop_
_entity_poly.entity_id
_entity_poly.type
_entity_poly.pdbx_seq_one_letter_code
_entity_poly.pdbx_strand_id
1 'polypeptide(L)' 'YCHICQRPKPDRAHHCSQCNECVLRMDHHCPWVVGCVGYGNHKLFFLFLLYVSMLTFFVAVTIAFMLVLY' A
#
# COMPACT_ATOMS: atom_id res chain seq x y z
N TYR A 1 3.48 24.22 4.39
CA TYR A 1 3.01 24.67 3.06
C TYR A 1 3.59 23.76 1.98
N CYS A 2 2.95 23.58 0.82
CA CYS A 2 3.50 22.87 -0.33
C CYS A 2 3.74 23.86 -1.48
N HIS A 3 5.00 24.02 -1.92
CA HIS A 3 5.37 24.94 -3.00
C HIS A 3 4.98 24.45 -4.39
N ILE A 4 4.76 23.14 -4.58
CA ILE A 4 4.34 22.58 -5.88
C ILE A 4 2.83 22.76 -6.06
N CYS A 5 2.05 22.40 -5.04
CA CYS A 5 0.58 22.55 -5.07
C CYS A 5 0.08 23.94 -4.68
N GLN A 6 0.97 24.86 -4.28
CA GLN A 6 0.65 26.24 -3.85
C GLN A 6 -0.46 26.33 -2.78
N ARG A 7 -0.46 25.39 -1.82
CA ARG A 7 -1.48 25.32 -0.77
C ARG A 7 -0.89 24.98 0.60
N PRO A 8 -1.53 25.40 1.72
CA PRO A 8 -1.20 24.91 3.05
C PRO A 8 -1.20 23.39 3.07
N LYS A 9 -0.21 22.81 3.74
CA LYS A 9 -0.07 21.37 3.85
C LYS A 9 -0.73 20.97 5.17
N PRO A 10 -1.84 20.20 5.15
CA PRO A 10 -2.43 19.69 6.38
C PRO A 10 -1.40 18.89 7.18
N ASP A 11 -1.66 18.71 8.47
CA ASP A 11 -0.74 17.94 9.31
C ASP A 11 -0.53 16.53 8.74
N ARG A 12 0.72 16.07 8.80
CA ARG A 12 1.19 14.79 8.25
C ARG A 12 0.95 14.55 6.75
N ALA A 13 0.51 15.56 5.99
CA ALA A 13 0.41 15.42 4.54
C ALA A 13 1.80 15.60 3.89
N HIS A 14 2.05 14.88 2.80
CA HIS A 14 3.26 15.00 1.99
C HIS A 14 2.90 15.10 0.51
N HIS A 15 3.71 15.83 -0.26
CA HIS A 15 3.55 15.90 -1.72
C HIS A 15 4.22 14.69 -2.35
N CYS A 16 3.45 13.89 -3.09
CA CYS A 16 3.98 12.83 -3.92
C CYS A 16 4.24 13.38 -5.32
N SER A 17 5.50 13.37 -5.78
CA SER A 17 5.85 13.81 -7.13
C SER A 17 5.27 12.90 -8.22
N GLN A 18 5.12 11.60 -7.94
CA GLN A 18 4.57 10.63 -8.89
C GLN A 18 3.05 10.80 -9.09
N CYS A 19 2.30 11.10 -8.03
CA CYS A 19 0.88 11.43 -8.13
C CYS A 19 0.62 12.92 -8.41
N ASN A 20 1.66 13.75 -8.34
CA ASN A 20 1.62 15.21 -8.45
C ASN A 20 0.57 15.88 -7.54
N GLU A 21 0.42 15.37 -6.32
CA GLU A 21 -0.54 15.90 -5.36
C GLU A 21 -0.06 15.75 -3.91
N CYS A 22 -0.62 16.57 -3.01
CA CYS A 22 -0.44 16.36 -1.57
C CYS A 22 -1.39 15.29 -1.07
N VAL A 23 -0.85 14.19 -0.54
CA VAL A 23 -1.59 13.07 0.03
C VAL A 23 -1.67 13.23 1.55
N LEU A 24 -2.87 13.14 2.10
CA LEU A 24 -3.11 13.24 3.55
C LEU A 24 -2.56 12.01 4.28
N ARG A 25 -1.81 12.22 5.37
CA ARG A 25 -1.14 11.16 6.13
C ARG A 25 -0.43 10.16 5.20
N MET A 26 0.28 10.70 4.21
CA MET A 26 0.99 9.91 3.21
C MET A 26 1.97 8.98 3.91
N ASP A 27 1.90 7.71 3.58
CA ASP A 27 2.88 6.70 3.99
C ASP A 27 3.93 6.56 2.89
N HIS A 28 3.53 6.06 1.72
CA HIS A 28 4.41 5.94 0.56
C HIS A 28 3.64 5.91 -0.76
N HIS A 29 4.33 6.17 -1.87
CA HIS A 29 3.83 5.81 -3.20
C HIS A 29 4.19 4.35 -3.47
N CYS A 30 3.19 3.54 -3.78
CA CYS A 30 3.35 2.11 -3.96
C CYS A 30 3.08 1.75 -5.43
N PRO A 31 4.12 1.34 -6.18
CA PRO A 31 3.95 0.90 -7.57
C PRO A 31 3.01 -0.30 -7.70
N TRP A 32 2.96 -1.16 -6.67
CA TRP A 32 2.17 -2.39 -6.67
C TRP A 32 0.66 -2.17 -6.60
N VAL A 33 0.22 -1.06 -6.02
CA VAL A 33 -1.19 -0.63 -6.02
C VAL A 33 -1.43 0.59 -6.92
N VAL A 34 -0.42 0.96 -7.72
CA VAL A 34 -0.47 2.07 -8.69
C VAL A 34 -0.97 3.36 -8.06
N GLY A 35 -0.44 3.73 -6.89
CA GLY A 35 -0.87 4.93 -6.19
C GLY A 35 -0.28 5.10 -4.80
N CYS A 36 -0.63 6.21 -4.15
CA CYS A 36 -0.21 6.46 -2.77
C CYS A 36 -1.03 5.66 -1.75
N VAL A 37 -0.33 5.13 -0.77
CA VAL A 37 -0.91 4.69 0.50
C VAL A 37 -0.89 5.88 1.45
N GLY A 38 -2.06 6.24 1.97
CA GLY A 38 -2.24 7.39 2.85
C GLY A 38 -3.52 7.26 3.66
N TYR A 39 -4.03 8.36 4.21
CA TYR A 39 -5.16 8.35 5.13
C TYR A 39 -6.38 7.54 4.63
N GLY A 40 -6.78 7.74 3.36
CA GLY A 40 -8.00 7.15 2.80
C GLY A 40 -7.96 5.64 2.55
N ASN A 41 -6.76 5.04 2.45
CA ASN A 41 -6.59 3.64 2.08
C ASN A 41 -5.59 2.86 2.95
N HIS A 42 -4.99 3.47 3.98
CA HIS A 42 -3.99 2.83 4.84
C HIS A 42 -4.51 1.51 5.45
N LYS A 43 -5.76 1.50 5.93
CA LYS A 43 -6.39 0.28 6.47
C LYS A 43 -6.55 -0.80 5.40
N LEU A 44 -6.97 -0.40 4.19
CA LEU A 44 -7.16 -1.32 3.08
C LEU A 44 -5.83 -1.90 2.61
N PHE A 45 -4.76 -1.11 2.59
CA PHE A 45 -3.41 -1.58 2.28
C PHE A 45 -2.92 -2.63 3.29
N PHE A 46 -3.14 -2.40 4.60
CA PHE A 46 -2.83 -3.43 5.61
C PHE A 46 -3.64 -4.71 5.44
N LEU A 47 -4.95 -4.61 5.16
CA LEU A 47 -5.78 -5.78 4.88
C LEU A 47 -5.31 -6.52 3.62
N PHE A 48 -4.92 -5.79 2.57
CA PHE A 48 -4.32 -6.37 1.37
C PHE A 48 -3.06 -7.18 1.70
N LEU A 49 -2.13 -6.64 2.48
CA LEU A 49 -0.93 -7.36 2.90
C LEU A 49 -1.26 -8.63 3.70
N LEU A 50 -2.23 -8.54 4.62
CA LEU A 50 -2.68 -9.68 5.42
C LEU A 50 -3.26 -10.80 4.54
N TYR A 51 -4.20 -10.46 3.65
CA TYR A 51 -4.86 -11.45 2.80
C TYR A 51 -3.90 -12.07 1.79
N VAL A 52 -3.00 -11.29 1.19
CA VAL A 52 -1.96 -11.84 0.30
C VAL A 52 -1.06 -12.80 1.07
N SER A 53 -0.64 -12.45 2.29
CA SER A 53 0.20 -13.33 3.12
C SER A 53 -0.50 -14.65 3.46
N MET A 54 -1.78 -14.59 3.84
CA MET A 54 -2.60 -15.78 4.10
C MET A 54 -2.76 -16.65 2.86
N LEU A 55 -3.03 -16.05 1.70
CA LEU A 55 -3.14 -16.76 0.44
C LEU A 55 -1.83 -17.44 0.06
N THR A 56 -0.70 -16.72 0.14
CA THR A 56 0.61 -17.30 -0.16
C THR A 56 0.97 -18.44 0.79
N PHE A 57 0.63 -18.33 2.08
CA PHE A 57 0.82 -19.40 3.04
C PHE A 57 -0.04 -20.62 2.71
N PHE A 58 -1.32 -20.42 2.42
CA PHE A 58 -2.23 -21.49 2.01
C PHE A 58 -1.72 -22.23 0.77
N VAL A 59 -1.30 -21.50 -0.27
CA VAL A 59 -0.73 -22.08 -1.51
C VAL A 59 0.57 -22.83 -1.23
N ALA A 60 1.45 -22.31 -0.37
CA ALA A 60 2.68 -23.01 0.00
C ALA A 60 2.39 -24.34 0.71
N VAL A 61 1.43 -24.36 1.65
CA VAL A 61 1.03 -25.58 2.36
C VAL A 61 0.41 -26.60 1.42
N THR A 62 -0.47 -26.18 0.50
CA THR A 62 -1.09 -27.10 -0.45
C THR A 62 -0.08 -27.69 -1.43
N ILE A 63 0.86 -26.88 -1.92
CA ILE A 63 1.96 -27.36 -2.77
C ILE A 63 2.83 -28.37 -1.99
N ALA A 64 3.23 -28.03 -0.76
CA ALA A 64 4.04 -28.93 0.07
C ALA A 64 3.33 -30.26 0.34
N PHE A 65 2.03 -30.22 0.63
CA PHE A 65 1.22 -31.42 0.81
C PHE A 65 1.17 -32.29 -0.45
N MET A 66 0.94 -31.68 -1.62
CA MET A 66 0.95 -32.42 -2.90
C MET A 66 2.32 -33.06 -3.16
N LEU A 67 3.42 -32.34 -2.94
CA LEU A 67 4.78 -32.87 -3.13
C LEU A 67 5.15 -34.02 -2.19
N VAL A 68 4.46 -34.18 -1.05
CA VAL A 68 4.67 -35.31 -0.14
C VAL A 68 3.83 -36.54 -0.56
N LEU A 69 2.73 -36.32 -1.27
CA LEU A 69 1.82 -37.38 -1.71
C LEU A 69 2.13 -37.95 -3.11
N TYR A 70 2.89 -37.22 -3.93
CA TYR A 70 3.37 -37.63 -5.25
C TYR A 70 4.88 -37.87 -5.24
#